data_AF-A0A9D8NDG9-F1
#
_entry.id   AF-A0A9D8NDG9-F1
#
_cell.length_a   1.000
_cell.length_b   1.000
_cell.length_c   1.000
_cell.angle_alpha   90.00
_cell.angle_beta   90.00
_cell.angle_gamma   90.00
#
_symmetry.space_group_name_H-M   'P 1'
#
loop_
_entity.id
_entity.type
_entity.pdbx_description
1 polymer ?
#
loop_
_entity_poly.entity_id
_entity_poly.type
_entity_poly.pdbx_seq_one_letter_code
_entity_poly.pdbx_strand_id
1 'polypeptide(L)'
;AQASQEVHSAQDFDIEKTFAETEKKTAQDTDVLVIGDNLTGIDFKMAGCCHPIYGDDVTGFVSINGGIRIHRSGCPNLLRMKERYPYRIVRARWSGKSGSQYSITLNVVGQDDIGIVSNISSIINKEPDTLLRSISIDSNGGLFQGHLTVLVSDLSSLDRLVKKLKQIKGVREVERIN
;
A
#
# COMPACT_ATOMS: atom_id res chain seq x y z
N ALA A 1 -2.28 30.42 -24.92
CA ALA A 1 -1.17 30.81 -24.03
C ALA A 1 -0.70 29.56 -23.31
N GLN A 2 0.38 28.94 -23.78
CA GLN A 2 0.92 27.69 -23.25
C GLN A 2 2.13 27.99 -22.35
N ALA A 3 2.17 27.36 -21.19
CA ALA A 3 3.22 27.50 -20.18
C ALA A 3 4.52 26.85 -20.67
N SER A 4 5.58 27.63 -20.70
CA SER A 4 6.95 27.22 -20.98
C SER A 4 7.44 26.32 -19.83
N GLN A 5 7.83 25.08 -20.13
CA GLN A 5 8.63 24.26 -19.21
C GLN A 5 10.11 24.57 -19.48
N GLU A 6 10.80 25.13 -18.49
CA GLU A 6 12.23 25.42 -18.57
C GLU A 6 13.04 24.12 -18.47
N VAL A 7 13.65 23.72 -19.59
CA VAL A 7 14.67 22.66 -19.64
C VAL A 7 15.95 23.17 -18.98
N HIS A 8 16.29 22.64 -17.82
CA HIS A 8 17.56 22.93 -17.13
C HIS A 8 18.64 21.93 -17.54
N SER A 9 19.86 22.43 -17.76
CA SER A 9 21.04 21.65 -18.16
C SER A 9 21.53 20.76 -17.02
N ALA A 10 22.06 19.57 -17.35
CA ALA A 10 22.58 18.60 -16.36
C ALA A 10 23.81 19.09 -15.57
N GLN A 11 24.35 20.28 -15.90
CA GLN A 11 25.51 20.87 -15.21
C GLN A 11 25.13 21.58 -13.90
N ASP A 12 23.85 21.90 -13.69
CA ASP A 12 23.35 22.57 -12.49
C ASP A 12 22.66 21.61 -11.49
N PHE A 13 22.81 20.29 -11.68
CA PHE A 13 22.15 19.28 -10.85
C PHE A 13 22.92 19.06 -9.54
N ASP A 14 22.56 19.84 -8.53
CA ASP A 14 23.23 19.85 -7.23
C ASP A 14 22.70 18.72 -6.33
N ILE A 15 23.41 17.59 -6.36
CA ILE A 15 23.01 16.33 -5.71
C ILE A 15 22.81 16.51 -4.20
N GLU A 16 23.70 17.27 -3.53
CA GLU A 16 23.62 17.53 -2.09
C GLU A 16 22.39 18.35 -1.70
N LYS A 17 22.02 19.33 -2.53
CA LYS A 17 20.82 20.15 -2.36
C LYS A 17 19.55 19.31 -2.51
N THR A 18 19.56 18.38 -3.46
CA THR A 18 18.46 17.45 -3.72
C THR A 18 18.27 16.50 -2.54
N PHE A 19 19.35 15.96 -1.96
CA PHE A 19 19.27 15.13 -0.75
C PHE A 19 18.79 15.93 0.47
N ALA A 20 19.28 17.15 0.68
CA ALA A 20 18.85 18.01 1.79
C ALA A 20 17.37 18.45 1.69
N GLU A 21 16.86 18.69 0.47
CA GLU A 21 15.45 18.96 0.22
C GLU A 21 14.58 17.70 0.38
N THR A 22 15.11 16.52 0.00
CA THR A 22 14.44 15.23 0.22
C THR A 22 14.32 14.92 1.72
N GLU A 23 15.38 15.17 2.50
CA GLU A 23 15.38 14.99 3.96
C GLU A 23 14.46 16.00 4.67
N LYS A 24 14.44 17.27 4.23
CA LYS A 24 13.51 18.28 4.76
C LYS A 24 12.05 18.01 4.40
N LYS A 25 11.76 17.38 3.26
CA LYS A 25 10.39 16.94 2.92
C LYS A 25 9.91 15.78 3.79
N THR A 26 10.79 14.87 4.22
CA THR A 26 10.46 13.84 5.21
C THR A 26 10.20 14.42 6.61
N ALA A 27 10.76 15.58 6.96
CA ALA A 27 10.58 16.21 8.27
C ALA A 27 9.26 17.01 8.42
N GLN A 28 8.48 17.17 7.34
CA GLN A 28 7.14 17.77 7.37
C GLN A 28 6.03 16.72 7.21
N ASP A 29 6.31 15.45 7.52
CA ASP A 29 5.26 14.44 7.62
C ASP A 29 4.43 14.76 8.87
N THR A 30 3.27 15.40 8.67
CA THR A 30 2.25 15.49 9.71
C THR A 30 1.98 14.07 10.19
N ASP A 31 2.45 13.70 11.38
CA ASP A 31 2.48 12.31 11.88
C ASP A 31 1.21 11.56 11.44
N VAL A 32 1.34 10.76 10.38
CA VAL A 32 0.22 10.04 9.76
C VAL A 32 -0.23 8.88 10.66
N LEU A 33 0.51 8.64 11.74
CA LEU A 33 0.31 7.56 12.67
C LEU A 33 0.52 8.05 14.11
N VAL A 34 -0.45 7.78 14.99
CA VAL A 34 -0.31 7.95 16.43
C VAL A 34 -0.04 6.61 17.08
N ILE A 35 0.99 6.54 17.92
CA ILE A 35 1.35 5.37 18.71
C ILE A 35 1.15 5.67 20.19
N GLY A 36 0.43 4.80 20.91
CA GLY A 36 0.11 4.99 22.32
C GLY A 36 -0.76 6.21 22.59
N ASP A 37 -0.56 6.85 23.76
CA ASP A 37 -1.33 8.02 24.22
C ASP A 37 -0.80 9.34 23.65
N ASN A 38 -0.62 9.40 22.32
CA ASN A 38 -0.08 10.55 21.56
C ASN A 38 1.45 10.74 21.64
N LEU A 39 2.22 9.66 21.61
CA LEU A 39 3.66 9.78 21.41
C LEU A 39 3.93 10.08 19.92
N THR A 40 4.45 11.28 19.64
CA THR A 40 4.94 11.70 18.31
C THR A 40 6.45 11.52 18.22
N GLY A 41 6.98 11.34 17.01
CA GLY A 41 8.43 11.22 16.79
C GLY A 41 9.08 9.90 17.25
N ILE A 42 8.32 8.81 17.31
CA ILE A 42 8.89 7.45 17.51
C ILE A 42 9.19 6.82 16.16
N ASP A 43 10.38 6.22 16.01
CA ASP A 43 10.73 5.46 14.82
C ASP A 43 9.84 4.22 14.65
N PHE A 44 9.07 4.21 13.57
CA PHE A 44 8.26 3.07 13.16
C PHE A 44 8.49 2.69 11.71
N LYS A 45 8.18 1.43 11.37
CA LYS A 45 8.16 0.93 9.99
C LYS A 45 6.92 0.08 9.75
N MET A 46 6.42 0.10 8.52
CA MET A 46 5.34 -0.81 8.11
C MET A 46 5.86 -2.24 8.02
N ALA A 47 5.06 -3.21 8.46
CA ALA A 47 5.41 -4.62 8.34
C ALA A 47 5.25 -5.12 6.90
N GLY A 48 6.29 -5.78 6.38
CA GLY A 48 6.27 -6.39 5.04
C GLY A 48 5.48 -7.70 4.93
N CYS A 49 4.73 -8.12 5.94
CA CYS A 49 3.93 -9.37 5.93
C CYS A 49 2.41 -9.14 5.97
N CYS A 50 1.98 -7.89 5.91
CA CYS A 50 0.57 -7.53 5.73
C CYS A 50 0.43 -6.15 5.07
N HIS A 51 1.56 -5.44 4.84
CA HIS A 51 1.65 -4.24 4.03
C HIS A 51 0.63 -3.16 4.40
N PRO A 52 0.47 -2.79 5.69
CA PRO A 52 -0.65 -1.95 6.14
C PRO A 52 -0.69 -0.61 5.40
N ILE A 53 -1.91 -0.16 5.07
CA ILE A 53 -2.16 1.10 4.35
C ILE A 53 -3.05 2.02 5.18
N TYR A 54 -3.05 3.30 4.83
CA TYR A 54 -3.90 4.28 5.49
C TYR A 54 -5.37 3.84 5.48
N GLY A 55 -5.97 3.79 6.67
CA GLY A 55 -7.34 3.33 6.88
C GLY A 55 -7.47 1.86 7.34
N ASP A 56 -6.41 1.05 7.26
CA ASP A 56 -6.40 -0.28 7.89
C ASP A 56 -6.50 -0.14 9.42
N ASP A 57 -7.19 -1.07 10.08
CA ASP A 57 -7.03 -1.23 11.53
C ASP A 57 -5.64 -1.82 11.83
N VAL A 58 -4.86 -1.10 12.63
CA VAL A 58 -3.44 -1.37 12.84
C VAL A 58 -3.06 -1.52 14.30
N THR A 59 -2.00 -2.29 14.53
CA THR A 59 -1.40 -2.52 15.84
C THR A 59 0.11 -2.51 15.69
N GLY A 60 0.80 -1.84 16.61
CA GLY A 60 2.26 -1.85 16.64
C GLY A 60 2.80 -3.00 17.48
N PHE A 61 3.97 -3.50 17.08
CA PHE A 61 4.75 -4.47 17.84
C PHE A 61 6.19 -3.98 18.02
N VAL A 62 6.67 -3.94 19.26
CA VAL A 62 8.03 -3.53 19.59
C VAL A 62 8.99 -4.67 19.24
N SER A 63 9.85 -4.44 18.24
CA SER A 63 10.86 -5.40 17.81
C SER A 63 12.00 -5.51 18.82
N ILE A 64 12.82 -6.56 18.69
CA ILE A 64 13.99 -6.78 19.55
C ILE A 64 15.02 -5.63 19.48
N ASN A 65 15.09 -4.92 18.36
CA ASN A 65 16.05 -3.84 18.13
C ASN A 65 15.49 -2.46 18.54
N GLY A 66 14.37 -2.42 19.29
CA GLY A 66 13.78 -1.18 19.81
C GLY A 66 12.84 -0.43 18.85
N GLY A 67 12.83 -0.74 17.55
CA GLY A 67 11.89 -0.13 16.59
C GLY A 67 10.50 -0.74 16.62
N ILE A 68 9.48 0.06 16.31
CA ILE A 68 8.08 -0.40 16.25
C ILE A 68 7.72 -0.83 14.82
N ARG A 69 7.17 -2.03 14.66
CA ARG A 69 6.60 -2.47 13.39
C ARG A 69 5.08 -2.39 13.44
N ILE A 70 4.50 -1.72 12.45
CA ILE A 70 3.05 -1.56 12.33
C ILE A 70 2.51 -2.72 11.50
N HIS A 71 1.56 -3.44 12.07
CA HIS A 71 0.86 -4.56 11.44
C HIS A 71 -0.63 -4.24 11.33
N ARG A 72 -1.31 -4.86 10.37
CA ARG A 72 -2.78 -4.94 10.39
C ARG A 72 -3.21 -5.80 11.57
N SER A 73 -4.27 -5.41 12.28
CA SER A 73 -4.75 -6.12 13.48
C SER A 73 -5.07 -7.61 13.24
N GLY A 74 -5.49 -7.96 12.01
CA GLY A 74 -5.77 -9.35 11.59
C GLY A 74 -4.56 -10.14 11.05
N CYS A 75 -3.35 -9.59 11.11
CA CYS A 75 -2.16 -10.26 10.55
C CYS A 75 -1.82 -11.55 11.33
N PRO A 76 -1.72 -12.73 10.67
CA PRO A 76 -1.40 -13.98 11.36
C PRO A 76 -0.07 -13.95 12.13
N ASN A 77 0.93 -13.25 11.59
CA ASN A 77 2.23 -13.08 12.25
C ASN A 77 2.09 -12.22 13.50
N LEU A 78 1.29 -11.15 13.46
CA LEU A 78 1.01 -10.33 14.64
C LEU A 78 0.32 -11.14 15.73
N LEU A 79 -0.68 -11.95 15.38
CA LEU A 79 -1.41 -12.79 16.34
C LEU A 79 -0.46 -13.74 17.08
N ARG A 80 0.44 -14.41 16.35
CA ARG A 80 1.47 -15.29 16.94
C ARG A 80 2.45 -14.54 17.83
N MET A 81 2.86 -13.34 17.43
CA MET A 81 3.76 -12.49 18.25
C MET A 81 3.05 -11.98 19.51
N LYS A 82 1.78 -11.60 19.41
CA LYS A 82 0.94 -11.15 20.52
C LYS A 82 0.73 -12.25 21.55
N GLU A 83 0.51 -13.49 21.10
CA GLU A 83 0.38 -14.65 21.98
C GLU A 83 1.66 -14.89 22.79
N ARG A 84 2.84 -14.79 22.14
CA ARG A 84 4.13 -15.06 22.78
C ARG A 84 4.65 -13.89 23.62
N TYR A 85 4.45 -12.66 23.18
CA TYR A 85 5.00 -11.44 23.77
C TYR A 85 3.94 -10.32 23.89
N PRO A 86 2.87 -10.53 24.68
CA PRO A 86 1.74 -9.60 24.75
C PRO A 86 2.15 -8.20 25.26
N TYR A 87 3.16 -8.12 26.12
CA TYR A 87 3.70 -6.86 26.67
C TYR A 87 4.44 -6.00 25.64
N ARG A 88 4.71 -6.52 24.43
CA ARG A 88 5.35 -5.77 23.32
C ARG A 88 4.34 -5.21 22.32
N ILE A 89 3.06 -5.33 22.60
CA ILE A 89 1.99 -4.79 21.78
C ILE A 89 1.74 -3.34 22.16
N VAL A 90 1.72 -2.46 21.17
CA VAL A 90 1.38 -1.05 21.33
C VAL A 90 0.18 -0.71 20.46
N ARG A 91 -0.72 0.11 20.99
CA ARG A 91 -1.85 0.63 20.22
C ARG A 91 -1.31 1.61 19.19
N ALA A 92 -1.77 1.49 17.96
CA ALA A 92 -1.45 2.41 16.88
C ALA A 92 -2.74 2.76 16.15
N ARG A 93 -2.85 3.99 15.65
CA ARG A 93 -3.96 4.41 14.80
C ARG A 93 -3.45 5.39 13.76
N TRP A 94 -4.08 5.39 12.59
CA TRP A 94 -3.83 6.43 11.60
C TRP A 94 -4.34 7.80 12.07
N SER A 95 -3.66 8.85 11.64
CA SER A 95 -3.98 10.26 11.86
C SER A 95 -3.66 11.09 10.61
N GLY A 96 -4.18 12.30 10.54
CA GLY A 96 -3.89 13.21 9.43
C GLY A 96 -4.57 12.82 8.12
N LYS A 97 -3.91 13.10 6.99
CA LYS A 97 -4.36 12.73 5.65
C LYS A 97 -3.29 11.86 5.01
N SER A 98 -3.70 10.85 4.24
CA SER A 98 -2.76 10.06 3.43
C SER A 98 -2.09 10.95 2.39
N GLY A 99 -0.76 11.11 2.47
CA GLY A 99 0.05 11.81 1.48
C GLY A 99 0.85 10.88 0.57
N SER A 100 0.79 9.56 0.81
CA SER A 100 1.66 8.56 0.17
C SER A 100 0.85 7.51 -0.59
N GLN A 101 1.41 7.01 -1.70
CA GLN A 101 0.90 5.84 -2.40
C GLN A 101 1.48 4.56 -1.81
N TYR A 102 0.62 3.56 -1.59
CA TYR A 102 0.97 2.26 -1.05
C TYR A 102 0.95 1.20 -2.14
N SER A 103 2.00 0.38 -2.22
CA SER A 103 2.06 -0.76 -3.15
C SER A 103 1.39 -1.97 -2.55
N ILE A 104 0.34 -2.47 -3.21
CA ILE A 104 -0.48 -3.59 -2.74
C ILE A 104 -0.59 -4.63 -3.83
N THR A 105 -0.38 -5.89 -3.47
CA THR A 105 -0.59 -7.02 -4.37
C THR A 105 -1.94 -7.66 -4.11
N LEU A 106 -2.76 -7.75 -5.15
CA LEU A 106 -4.04 -8.45 -5.18
C LEU A 106 -3.86 -9.81 -5.84
N ASN A 107 -4.45 -10.83 -5.23
CA ASN A 107 -4.71 -12.13 -5.82
C ASN A 107 -6.12 -12.12 -6.39
N VAL A 108 -6.26 -12.44 -7.67
CA VAL A 108 -7.54 -12.50 -8.38
C VAL A 108 -7.71 -13.88 -8.96
N VAL A 109 -8.82 -14.54 -8.64
CA VAL A 109 -9.12 -15.88 -9.13
C VAL A 109 -10.47 -15.87 -9.83
N GLY A 110 -10.57 -16.59 -10.94
CA GLY A 110 -11.79 -16.62 -11.72
C GLY A 110 -11.81 -17.70 -12.78
N GLN A 111 -12.91 -17.73 -13.54
CA GLN A 111 -13.01 -18.47 -14.79
C GLN A 111 -12.39 -17.65 -15.90
N ASP A 112 -11.59 -18.31 -16.72
CA ASP A 112 -10.94 -17.70 -17.87
C ASP A 112 -12.01 -17.33 -18.91
N ASP A 113 -12.11 -16.05 -19.21
CA ASP A 113 -12.97 -15.49 -20.27
C ASP A 113 -12.08 -14.66 -21.21
N ILE A 114 -12.46 -14.61 -22.48
CA ILE A 114 -11.68 -13.92 -23.50
C ILE A 114 -11.55 -12.44 -23.11
N GLY A 115 -10.31 -11.96 -23.03
CA GLY A 115 -10.02 -10.55 -22.72
C GLY A 115 -9.97 -10.19 -21.24
N ILE A 116 -9.88 -11.16 -20.32
CA ILE A 116 -9.80 -10.90 -18.87
C ILE A 116 -8.69 -9.89 -18.50
N VAL A 117 -7.50 -10.02 -19.10
CA VAL A 117 -6.36 -9.13 -18.88
C VAL A 117 -6.70 -7.68 -19.29
N SER A 118 -7.36 -7.51 -20.43
CA SER A 118 -7.75 -6.20 -20.96
C SER A 118 -8.83 -5.54 -20.10
N ASN A 119 -9.81 -6.33 -19.64
CA ASN A 119 -10.87 -5.89 -18.76
C ASN A 119 -10.32 -5.41 -17.41
N ILE A 120 -9.46 -6.20 -16.78
CA ILE A 120 -8.79 -5.84 -15.51
C ILE A 120 -7.99 -4.54 -15.67
N SER A 121 -7.12 -4.48 -16.69
CA SER A 121 -6.29 -3.30 -16.94
C SER A 121 -7.15 -2.04 -17.19
N SER A 122 -8.24 -2.18 -17.93
CA SER A 122 -9.16 -1.07 -18.21
C SER A 122 -9.90 -0.56 -16.98
N ILE A 123 -10.27 -1.45 -16.04
CA ILE A 123 -10.90 -1.03 -14.78
C ILE A 123 -9.90 -0.27 -13.91
N ILE A 124 -8.67 -0.79 -13.78
CA ILE A 124 -7.63 -0.15 -12.96
C ILE A 124 -7.31 1.25 -13.50
N ASN A 125 -7.15 1.39 -14.82
CA ASN A 125 -6.86 2.68 -15.45
C ASN A 125 -7.98 3.73 -15.32
N LYS A 126 -9.21 3.29 -15.03
CA LYS A 126 -10.37 4.18 -14.80
C LYS A 126 -10.55 4.55 -13.32
N GLU A 127 -9.85 3.89 -12.39
CA GLU A 127 -9.92 4.22 -10.97
C GLU A 127 -8.99 5.40 -10.68
N PRO A 128 -9.50 6.51 -10.10
CA PRO A 128 -8.66 7.63 -9.71
C PRO A 128 -7.68 7.20 -8.61
N ASP A 129 -6.53 7.88 -8.56
CA ASP A 129 -5.48 7.69 -7.53
C ASP A 129 -4.96 6.25 -7.41
N THR A 130 -5.11 5.47 -8.48
CA THR A 130 -4.67 4.09 -8.58
C THR A 130 -3.76 3.91 -9.80
N LEU A 131 -2.64 3.19 -9.63
CA LEU A 131 -1.73 2.86 -10.73
C LEU A 131 -1.45 1.36 -10.78
N LEU A 132 -1.53 0.75 -11.96
CA LEU A 132 -1.07 -0.62 -12.19
C LEU A 132 0.46 -0.63 -12.32
N ARG A 133 1.15 -1.33 -11.41
CA ARG A 133 2.62 -1.50 -11.45
C ARG A 133 3.03 -2.82 -12.10
N SER A 134 2.30 -3.90 -11.83
CA SER A 134 2.54 -5.19 -12.48
C SER A 134 1.27 -6.01 -12.56
N ILE A 135 1.19 -6.85 -13.59
CA ILE A 135 0.13 -7.82 -13.80
C ILE A 135 0.76 -9.12 -14.30
N SER A 136 0.44 -10.23 -13.64
CA SER A 136 0.81 -11.58 -14.03
C SER A 136 -0.47 -12.41 -13.93
N ILE A 137 -0.83 -13.10 -15.01
CA ILE A 137 -2.03 -13.92 -15.07
C ILE A 137 -1.63 -15.25 -15.70
N ASP A 138 -1.93 -16.33 -14.99
CA ASP A 138 -1.73 -17.70 -15.41
C ASP A 138 -3.09 -18.37 -15.54
N SER A 139 -3.31 -19.12 -16.61
CA SER A 139 -4.55 -19.88 -16.80
C SER A 139 -4.28 -21.38 -16.93
N ASN A 140 -5.14 -22.18 -16.31
CA ASN A 140 -5.09 -23.62 -16.35
C ASN A 140 -6.51 -24.19 -16.27
N GLY A 141 -6.88 -25.03 -17.25
CA GLY A 141 -8.16 -25.76 -17.23
C GLY A 141 -9.41 -24.87 -17.18
N GLY A 142 -9.38 -23.68 -17.79
CA GLY A 142 -10.51 -22.74 -17.81
C GLY A 142 -10.67 -21.91 -16.52
N LEU A 143 -9.72 -22.01 -15.60
CA LEU A 143 -9.57 -21.10 -14.46
C LEU A 143 -8.33 -20.23 -14.69
N PHE A 144 -8.39 -18.99 -14.24
CA PHE A 144 -7.22 -18.12 -14.18
C PHE A 144 -6.92 -17.71 -12.75
N GLN A 145 -5.63 -17.49 -12.49
CA GLN A 145 -5.10 -16.87 -11.29
C GLN A 145 -4.24 -15.69 -11.70
N GLY A 146 -4.50 -14.53 -11.08
CA GLY A 146 -3.84 -13.28 -11.39
C GLY A 146 -3.22 -12.64 -10.16
N HIS A 147 -1.97 -12.20 -10.28
CA HIS A 147 -1.28 -11.37 -9.32
C HIS A 147 -1.13 -9.95 -9.89
N LEU A 148 -1.78 -8.99 -9.23
CA LEU A 148 -1.81 -7.58 -9.64
C LEU A 148 -1.13 -6.75 -8.56
N THR A 149 -0.06 -6.04 -8.89
CA THR A 149 0.51 -5.04 -7.99
C THR A 149 0.00 -3.67 -8.39
N VAL A 150 -0.73 -3.02 -7.50
CA VAL A 150 -1.31 -1.70 -7.68
C VAL A 150 -0.79 -0.71 -6.64
N LEU A 151 -0.61 0.54 -7.03
CA LEU A 151 -0.39 1.64 -6.11
C LEU A 151 -1.73 2.28 -5.78
N VAL A 152 -2.05 2.44 -4.50
CA VAL A 152 -3.31 3.04 -4.02
C VAL A 152 -3.03 4.08 -2.94
N SER A 153 -3.87 5.12 -2.86
CA SER A 153 -3.73 6.18 -1.85
C SER A 153 -4.18 5.79 -0.44
N ASP A 154 -5.23 4.98 -0.33
CA ASP A 154 -5.83 4.56 0.94
C ASP A 154 -6.69 3.30 0.77
N LEU A 155 -7.20 2.79 1.91
CA LEU A 155 -8.10 1.64 1.96
C LEU A 155 -9.42 1.87 1.21
N SER A 156 -9.94 3.09 1.19
CA SER A 156 -11.20 3.40 0.50
C SER A 156 -11.05 3.24 -1.03
N SER A 157 -9.93 3.71 -1.58
CA SER A 157 -9.57 3.54 -2.99
C SER A 157 -9.36 2.07 -3.35
N LEU A 158 -8.67 1.32 -2.49
CA LEU A 158 -8.51 -0.13 -2.65
C LEU A 158 -9.88 -0.84 -2.66
N ASP A 159 -10.77 -0.53 -1.72
CA ASP A 159 -12.08 -1.16 -1.62
C ASP A 159 -12.98 -0.86 -2.83
N ARG A 160 -12.93 0.37 -3.37
CA ARG A 160 -13.61 0.71 -4.62
C ARG A 160 -13.07 -0.10 -5.79
N LEU A 161 -11.75 -0.20 -5.92
CA LEU A 161 -11.12 -1.00 -6.96
C LEU A 161 -11.52 -2.47 -6.86
N VAL A 162 -11.43 -3.07 -5.67
CA VAL A 162 -11.80 -4.46 -5.42
C VAL A 162 -13.26 -4.72 -5.78
N LYS A 163 -14.19 -3.82 -5.42
CA LYS A 163 -15.61 -3.93 -5.80
C LYS A 163 -15.79 -3.92 -7.31
N LYS A 164 -15.10 -3.05 -8.05
CA LYS A 164 -15.17 -3.00 -9.52
C LYS A 164 -14.55 -4.23 -10.18
N LEU A 165 -13.42 -4.73 -9.67
CA LEU A 165 -12.79 -5.96 -10.17
C LEU A 165 -13.73 -7.17 -10.00
N LYS A 166 -14.44 -7.28 -8.86
CA LYS A 166 -15.43 -8.33 -8.62
C LYS A 166 -16.65 -8.28 -9.57
N GLN A 167 -16.90 -7.15 -10.24
CA GLN A 167 -17.97 -7.02 -11.23
C GLN A 167 -17.57 -7.51 -12.62
N ILE A 168 -16.27 -7.77 -12.86
CA ILE A 168 -15.80 -8.33 -14.13
C ILE A 168 -16.34 -9.75 -14.25
N LYS A 169 -17.00 -10.03 -15.38
CA LYS A 169 -17.46 -11.38 -15.71
C LYS A 169 -16.28 -12.36 -15.70
N GLY A 170 -16.43 -13.46 -14.98
CA GLY A 170 -15.38 -14.47 -14.80
C GLY A 170 -14.61 -14.33 -13.49
N VAL A 171 -14.48 -13.13 -12.92
CA VAL A 171 -13.85 -12.95 -11.59
C VAL A 171 -14.74 -13.57 -10.52
N ARG A 172 -14.17 -14.46 -9.71
CA ARG A 172 -14.85 -15.07 -8.56
C ARG A 172 -14.40 -14.45 -7.25
N GLU A 173 -13.11 -14.22 -7.14
CA GLU A 173 -12.48 -13.81 -5.89
C GLU A 173 -11.39 -12.77 -6.15
N VAL A 174 -11.30 -11.80 -5.25
CA VAL A 174 -10.26 -10.77 -5.22
C VAL A 174 -9.87 -10.59 -3.76
N GLU A 175 -8.63 -10.90 -3.46
CA GLU A 175 -8.07 -10.81 -2.12
C GLU A 175 -6.76 -10.03 -2.13
N ARG A 176 -6.48 -9.33 -1.04
CA ARG A 176 -5.17 -8.71 -0.81
C ARG A 176 -4.23 -9.76 -0.23
N ILE A 177 -3.07 -9.91 -0.84
CA ILE A 177 -2.01 -10.78 -0.32
C ILE A 177 -1.41 -10.08 0.91
N ASN A 178 -1.34 -10.80 2.03
CA ASN A 178 -0.70 -10.33 3.25
C ASN A 178 0.77 -10.73 3.25
#